data_AF-I9NJF6-F1
#
_entry.id   AF-I9NJF6-F1
#
_cell.length_a   1.000
_cell.length_b   1.000
_cell.length_c   1.000
_cell.angle_alpha   90.00
_cell.angle_beta   90.00
_cell.angle_gamma   90.00
#
_symmetry.space_group_name_H-M   'P 1'
#
loop_
_entity.id
_entity.type
_entity.pdbx_description
1 polymer ?
#
loop_
_entity_poly.entity_id
_entity_poly.type
_entity_poly.pdbx_seq_one_letter_code
_entity_poly.pdbx_strand_id
1 'polypeptide(L)'
;MNCNIIPNGIPNLEELEKKACKTIEFPRLATTTGNAIALFTMLVLKEILKQQSANPIDNLTNIISISNSIADLNSSIKIIQ
;
A
#
# COMPACT_ATOMS: atom_id res chain seq x y z
N MET A 1 11.71 32.95 -1.71
CA MET A 1 10.89 33.62 -0.68
C MET A 1 11.54 33.31 0.67
N ASN A 2 12.12 34.33 1.30
CA ASN A 2 12.82 34.23 2.58
C ASN A 2 11.81 34.09 3.72
N CYS A 3 11.90 33.01 4.50
CA CYS A 3 11.20 32.91 5.77
C CYS A 3 12.02 33.64 6.84
N ASN A 4 11.57 34.85 7.21
CA ASN A 4 12.11 35.58 8.35
C ASN A 4 11.84 34.78 9.63
N ILE A 5 12.91 34.31 10.28
CA ILE A 5 12.87 33.77 11.63
C ILE A 5 12.77 34.97 12.58
N ILE A 6 11.59 35.20 13.15
CA ILE A 6 11.39 36.18 14.22
C ILE A 6 11.99 35.60 15.51
N PRO A 7 12.71 36.36 16.35
CA PRO A 7 13.58 35.83 17.40
C PRO A 7 12.87 35.23 18.63
N ASN A 8 11.54 35.10 18.61
CA ASN A 8 10.77 34.57 19.73
C ASN A 8 9.99 33.34 19.27
N GLY A 9 10.42 32.16 19.74
CA GLY A 9 10.04 30.82 19.28
C GLY A 9 8.60 30.37 19.50
N ILE A 10 7.62 31.15 19.05
CA ILE A 10 6.22 30.73 18.92
C ILE A 10 5.89 30.73 17.42
N PRO A 11 5.66 29.55 16.80
CA PRO A 11 5.29 29.50 15.39
C PRO A 11 3.97 30.26 15.17
N ASN A 12 3.84 30.98 14.05
CA ASN A 12 2.61 31.65 13.66
C ASN A 12 1.46 30.62 13.63
N LEU A 13 0.32 30.92 14.27
CA LEU A 13 -0.86 30.04 14.36
C LEU A 13 -1.28 29.52 12.98
N GLU A 14 -1.24 30.38 11.95
CA GLU A 14 -1.57 30.01 10.58
C GLU A 14 -0.60 28.96 9.98
N GLU A 15 0.68 29.01 10.38
CA GLU A 15 1.69 28.05 9.95
C GLU A 15 1.52 26.70 10.67
N LEU A 16 1.13 26.73 11.94
CA LEU A 16 0.77 25.55 12.73
C LEU A 16 -0.47 24.86 12.18
N GLU A 17 -1.53 25.61 11.86
CA GLU A 17 -2.75 25.09 11.25
C GLU A 17 -2.48 24.47 9.88
N LYS A 18 -1.69 25.13 9.03
CA LYS A 18 -1.27 24.59 7.73
C LYS A 18 -0.45 23.30 7.87
N LYS A 19 0.44 23.20 8.86
CA LYS A 19 1.20 21.98 9.13
C LYS A 19 0.31 20.86 9.66
N ALA A 20 -0.58 21.16 10.61
CA ALA A 20 -1.53 20.20 11.18
C ALA A 20 -2.47 19.61 10.12
N CYS A 21 -3.04 20.44 9.23
CA CYS A 21 -3.87 19.98 8.11
C CYS A 21 -3.10 19.04 7.17
N LYS A 22 -1.85 19.38 6.80
CA LYS A 22 -1.00 18.49 5.98
C LYS A 22 -0.69 17.16 6.68
N THR A 23 -0.54 17.17 8.00
CA THR A 23 -0.30 15.96 8.80
C THR A 23 -1.55 15.06 8.87
N ILE A 24 -2.76 15.62 8.82
CA ILE A 24 -4.02 14.85 8.83
C ILE A 24 -4.32 14.24 7.45
N GLU A 25 -3.91 14.90 6.36
CA GLU A 25 -4.07 14.36 5.00
C GLU A 25 -3.16 13.16 4.70
N PHE A 26 -1.98 13.11 5.31
CA PHE A 26 -0.98 12.06 5.07
C PHE A 26 -1.46 10.63 5.42
N PRO A 27 -2.06 10.37 6.61
CA PRO A 27 -2.60 9.05 6.97
C PRO A 27 -3.77 8.62 6.07
N ARG A 28 -4.59 9.58 5.63
CA ARG A 28 -5.72 9.30 4.74
C ARG A 28 -5.21 8.91 3.34
N LEU A 29 -4.22 9.63 2.83
CA LEU A 29 -3.55 9.31 1.58
C LEU A 29 -2.85 7.96 1.65
N ALA A 30 -2.13 7.67 2.74
CA ALA A 30 -1.46 6.39 2.94
C ALA A 30 -2.44 5.20 2.92
N THR A 31 -3.57 5.33 3.59
CA THR A 31 -4.64 4.30 3.57
C THR A 31 -5.20 4.10 2.17
N THR A 32 -5.54 5.19 1.47
CA THR A 32 -6.07 5.11 0.10
C THR A 32 -5.06 4.50 -0.87
N THR A 33 -3.79 4.90 -0.80
CA THR A 33 -2.71 4.33 -1.60
C THR A 33 -2.52 2.84 -1.31
N GLY A 34 -2.50 2.45 -0.03
CA GLY A 34 -2.39 1.05 0.38
C GLY A 34 -3.53 0.19 -0.18
N ASN A 35 -4.78 0.67 -0.09
CA ASN A 35 -5.94 -0.01 -0.65
C ASN A 35 -5.87 -0.12 -2.19
N ALA A 36 -5.40 0.92 -2.87
CA ALA A 36 -5.24 0.91 -4.32
C ALA A 36 -4.19 -0.12 -4.77
N ILE A 37 -3.06 -0.21 -4.06
CA ILE A 37 -2.02 -1.22 -4.31
C ILE A 37 -2.60 -2.62 -4.11
N ALA A 38 -3.30 -2.86 -2.99
CA ALA A 38 -3.90 -4.16 -2.70
C ALA A 38 -4.88 -4.58 -3.81
N LEU A 39 -5.77 -3.68 -4.24
CA LEU A 39 -6.73 -3.94 -5.31
C LEU A 39 -6.02 -4.25 -6.64
N PHE A 40 -5.01 -3.46 -7.00
CA PHE A 40 -4.22 -3.69 -8.21
C PHE A 40 -3.55 -5.07 -8.19
N THR A 41 -2.91 -5.43 -7.07
CA THR A 41 -2.29 -6.75 -6.90
C THR A 41 -3.31 -7.88 -7.01
N MET A 42 -4.51 -7.74 -6.45
CA MET A 42 -5.59 -8.74 -6.59
C MET A 42 -6.04 -8.91 -8.04
N LEU A 43 -6.13 -7.82 -8.82
CA LEU A 43 -6.48 -7.88 -10.23
C LEU A 43 -5.42 -8.61 -11.06
N VAL A 44 -4.13 -8.33 -10.78
CA VAL A 44 -3.01 -9.04 -11.41
C VAL A 44 -3.06 -10.53 -11.10
N LEU A 45 -3.24 -10.89 -9.82
CA LEU A 45 -3.32 -12.30 -9.41
C LEU A 45 -4.50 -13.02 -10.08
N LYS A 46 -5.66 -12.36 -10.19
CA LYS A 46 -6.82 -12.91 -10.89
C LYS A 46 -6.51 -13.26 -12.34
N GLU A 47 -5.80 -12.38 -13.06
CA GLU A 47 -5.45 -12.65 -14.47
C GLU A 47 -4.43 -13.79 -14.59
N ILE A 48 -3.45 -13.87 -13.69
CA ILE A 48 -2.50 -15.00 -13.63
C ILE A 48 -3.25 -16.32 -13.44
N LEU A 49 -4.15 -16.38 -12.46
CA LEU A 49 -4.93 -17.59 -12.18
C LEU A 49 -5.84 -17.98 -13.35
N LYS A 50 -6.46 -17.00 -14.00
CA LYS A 50 -7.26 -17.21 -15.21
C LYS A 50 -6.42 -17.84 -16.33
N GLN A 51 -5.21 -17.34 -16.57
CA GLN A 51 -4.29 -17.90 -17.56
C GLN A 51 -3.93 -19.36 -17.24
N GLN A 52 -3.64 -19.66 -15.98
CA GLN A 52 -3.33 -21.04 -15.58
C GLN A 52 -4.54 -21.98 -15.74
N SER A 53 -5.75 -21.48 -15.46
CA SER A 53 -6.99 -22.24 -15.57
C SER A 53 -7.41 -22.59 -17.01
N ALA A 54 -6.82 -21.95 -18.02
CA ALA A 54 -7.16 -22.20 -19.42
C ALA A 54 -6.81 -23.63 -19.87
N ASN A 55 -5.73 -24.19 -19.32
CA ASN A 55 -5.36 -25.60 -19.49
C ASN A 55 -4.71 -26.13 -18.19
N PRO A 56 -5.51 -26.57 -17.21
CA PRO A 56 -5.03 -26.86 -15.88
C PRO A 56 -4.14 -28.11 -15.79
N ILE A 57 -4.25 -29.05 -16.75
CA ILE A 57 -3.40 -30.24 -16.79
C ILE A 57 -1.98 -29.85 -17.21
N ASP A 58 -1.86 -29.11 -18.32
CA ASP A 58 -0.56 -28.68 -18.83
C ASP A 58 0.10 -27.63 -17.91
N ASN A 59 -0.71 -26.85 -17.20
CA ASN A 59 -0.24 -25.82 -16.27
C ASN A 59 -0.10 -26.30 -14.81
N LEU A 60 -0.27 -27.59 -14.51
CA LEU A 60 -0.32 -28.10 -13.14
C LEU A 60 0.91 -27.69 -12.31
N THR A 61 2.11 -27.76 -12.89
CA THR A 61 3.36 -27.33 -12.24
C THR A 61 3.33 -25.85 -11.85
N ASN A 62 2.83 -24.99 -12.75
CA ASN A 62 2.71 -23.56 -12.49
C ASN A 62 1.67 -23.28 -11.40
N ILE A 63 0.54 -24.00 -11.42
CA ILE A 63 -0.51 -23.89 -10.40
C ILE A 63 0.06 -24.23 -9.03
N ILE A 64 0.77 -25.36 -8.90
CA ILE A 64 1.41 -25.76 -7.64
C ILE A 64 2.41 -24.70 -7.18
N SER A 65 3.26 -24.18 -8.07
CA SER A 65 4.23 -23.14 -7.73
C SER A 65 3.56 -21.86 -7.25
N ILE A 66 2.49 -21.41 -7.89
CA ILE A 66 1.72 -20.22 -7.49
C ILE A 66 1.06 -20.45 -6.14
N SER A 67 0.45 -21.61 -5.92
CA SER A 67 -0.17 -21.98 -4.65
C SER A 67 0.84 -21.96 -3.49
N ASN A 68 2.04 -22.48 -3.71
CA ASN A 68 3.11 -22.43 -2.71
C ASN A 68 3.54 -20.99 -2.41
N SER A 69 3.75 -20.16 -3.44
CA SER A 69 4.08 -18.74 -3.24
C SER A 69 2.99 -17.98 -2.47
N ILE A 70 1.71 -18.29 -2.69
CA ILE A 70 0.59 -17.70 -1.94
C ILE A 70 0.61 -18.17 -0.48
N ALA A 71 0.87 -19.45 -0.24
CA ALA A 71 0.98 -20.01 1.11
C ALA A 71 2.15 -19.36 1.89
N ASP A 72 3.31 -19.21 1.23
CA ASP A 72 4.49 -18.55 1.79
C ASP A 72 4.20 -17.09 2.11
N LEU A 73 3.57 -16.36 1.19
CA LEU A 73 3.14 -14.98 1.42
C LEU A 73 2.21 -14.90 2.63
N ASN A 74 1.18 -15.74 2.70
CA ASN A 74 0.25 -15.76 3.82
C ASN A 74 0.95 -16.05 5.15
N SER A 75 1.94 -16.95 5.17
CA SER A 75 2.73 -17.24 6.37
C SER A 75 3.64 -16.08 6.80
N SER A 76 4.04 -15.22 5.86
CA SER A 76 4.93 -14.08 6.12
C SER A 76 4.22 -12.85 6.69
N ILE A 77 2.89 -12.76 6.53
CA ILE A 77 2.10 -11.63 7.01
C ILE A 77 1.95 -11.72 8.53
N LYS A 78 2.57 -10.78 9.24
CA LYS A 78 2.40 -10.61 10.68
C LYS A 78 1.36 -9.51 10.92
N ILE A 79 0.26 -9.86 11.60
CA ILE A 79 -0.66 -8.86 12.13
C ILE A 79 0.06 -8.21 13.31
N ILE A 80 0.46 -6.95 13.15
CA ILE A 80 0.95 -6.14 14.27
C ILE A 80 -0.29 -5.71 15.04
N GLN A 81 -0.52 -6.34 16.20
CA GLN A 81 -1.55 -5.96 17.18
C GLN A 81 -1.03 -4.86 18.09
#